data_AF-A0A7J3WUV4-F1
#
_entry.id   AF-A0A7J3WUV4-F1
#
_cell.length_a   1.000
_cell.length_b   1.000
_cell.length_c   1.000
_cell.angle_alpha   90.00
_cell.angle_beta   90.00
_cell.angle_gamma   90.00
#
_symmetry.space_group_name_H-M   'P 1'
#
loop_
_entity.id
_entity.type
_entity.pdbx_description
1 polymer ?
#
loop_
_entity_poly.entity_id
_entity_poly.type
_entity_poly.pdbx_seq_one_letter_code
_entity_poly.pdbx_strand_id
1 'polypeptide(L)'
;MGELEKNIEKILETKYRDGTKIIRMSKTSRELFEELKKECPDVPEKEIVSLFKSVAAGTKMVDSAIVAAAHNMQYNATHPEKKERLWIEDFFTEEARKIMKPRELMKNKKLYREFIDYISSLEEKYDDKDVPDDAIFRRRVTVFLKERVGGAKK
;
A
#
# COMPACT_ATOMS: atom_id res chain seq x y z
N MET A 1 2.36 -2.94 -25.95
CA MET A 1 1.43 -3.68 -25.06
C MET A 1 1.68 -5.16 -25.24
N GLY A 2 2.08 -5.83 -24.18
CA GLY A 2 2.42 -7.26 -24.18
C GLY A 2 1.19 -8.13 -24.39
N GLU A 3 1.39 -9.37 -24.86
CA GLU A 3 0.32 -10.35 -25.07
C GLU A 3 -0.49 -10.65 -23.78
N LEU A 4 0.18 -10.57 -22.63
CA LEU A 4 -0.43 -10.72 -21.30
C LEU A 4 -1.43 -9.61 -20.97
N GLU A 5 -1.10 -8.35 -21.26
CA GLU A 5 -1.97 -7.19 -20.98
C GLU A 5 -3.27 -7.28 -21.76
N LYS A 6 -3.19 -7.64 -23.06
CA LYS A 6 -4.37 -7.86 -23.91
C LYS A 6 -5.27 -8.98 -23.40
N ASN A 7 -4.68 -10.05 -22.86
CA ASN A 7 -5.45 -11.14 -22.28
C ASN A 7 -6.17 -10.72 -20.99
N ILE A 8 -5.54 -9.91 -20.14
CA ILE A 8 -6.15 -9.37 -18.92
C ILE A 8 -7.33 -8.46 -19.26
N GLU A 9 -7.16 -7.52 -20.19
CA GLU A 9 -8.24 -6.63 -20.63
C GLU A 9 -9.46 -7.40 -21.11
N LYS A 10 -9.24 -8.42 -21.95
CA LYS A 10 -10.32 -9.28 -22.46
C LYS A 10 -11.06 -10.03 -21.35
N ILE A 11 -10.35 -10.48 -20.32
CA ILE A 11 -10.95 -11.14 -19.15
C ILE A 11 -11.83 -10.16 -18.37
N LEU A 12 -11.33 -8.94 -18.14
CA LEU A 12 -12.06 -7.90 -17.41
C LEU A 12 -13.32 -7.45 -18.17
N GLU A 13 -13.21 -7.24 -19.48
CA GLU A 13 -14.37 -6.92 -20.33
C GLU A 13 -15.42 -8.03 -20.30
N THR A 14 -14.99 -9.29 -20.35
CA THR A 14 -15.88 -10.44 -20.28
C THR A 14 -16.63 -10.48 -18.95
N LYS A 15 -15.93 -10.24 -17.83
CA LYS A 15 -16.54 -10.18 -16.49
C LYS A 15 -17.60 -9.09 -16.41
N TYR A 16 -17.29 -7.90 -16.89
CA TYR A 16 -18.22 -6.77 -16.89
C TYR A 16 -19.47 -7.07 -17.73
N ARG A 17 -19.28 -7.61 -18.95
CA ARG A 17 -20.38 -7.95 -19.85
C ARG A 17 -21.31 -9.00 -19.24
N ASP A 18 -20.75 -10.05 -18.66
CA ASP A 18 -21.54 -11.12 -18.07
C ASP A 18 -22.25 -10.64 -16.78
N GLY A 19 -21.59 -9.83 -15.95
CA GLY A 19 -22.21 -9.20 -14.78
C GLY A 19 -23.39 -8.31 -15.15
N THR A 20 -23.23 -7.50 -16.21
CA THR A 20 -24.33 -6.69 -16.78
C THR A 20 -25.52 -7.57 -17.20
N LYS A 21 -25.25 -8.72 -17.82
CA LYS A 21 -26.29 -9.66 -18.22
C LYS A 21 -27.04 -10.22 -17.01
N ILE A 22 -26.32 -10.61 -15.95
CA ILE A 22 -26.89 -11.14 -14.70
C ILE A 22 -27.82 -10.11 -14.05
N ILE A 23 -27.36 -8.87 -13.90
CA ILE A 23 -28.17 -7.76 -13.38
C ILE A 23 -29.45 -7.59 -14.20
N ARG A 24 -29.36 -7.63 -15.53
CA ARG A 24 -30.55 -7.49 -16.39
C ARG A 24 -31.53 -8.65 -16.27
N MET A 25 -31.07 -9.86 -15.96
CA MET A 25 -31.92 -11.06 -15.96
C MET A 25 -32.75 -11.25 -14.68
N SER A 26 -32.37 -10.63 -13.55
CA SER A 26 -33.02 -10.84 -12.25
C SER A 26 -33.43 -9.53 -11.60
N LYS A 27 -34.66 -9.45 -11.09
CA LYS A 27 -35.14 -8.29 -10.31
C LYS A 27 -34.30 -8.09 -9.06
N THR A 28 -34.02 -9.17 -8.32
CA THR A 28 -33.19 -9.17 -7.12
C THR A 28 -31.79 -8.63 -7.38
N SER A 29 -31.17 -9.00 -8.51
CA SER A 29 -29.84 -8.50 -8.87
C SER A 29 -29.85 -7.01 -9.23
N ARG A 30 -30.95 -6.49 -9.80
CA ARG A 30 -31.11 -5.03 -10.05
C ARG A 30 -31.28 -4.28 -8.74
N GLU A 31 -32.11 -4.78 -7.84
CA GLU A 31 -32.34 -4.16 -6.53
C GLU A 31 -31.04 -4.10 -5.72
N LEU A 32 -30.31 -5.23 -5.65
CA LEU A 32 -29.00 -5.28 -5.00
C LEU A 32 -28.00 -4.32 -5.65
N PHE A 33 -27.98 -4.23 -6.98
CA PHE A 33 -27.09 -3.28 -7.67
C PHE A 33 -27.39 -1.82 -7.31
N GLU A 34 -28.65 -1.43 -7.28
CA GLU A 34 -29.07 -0.07 -6.92
C GLU A 34 -28.83 0.24 -5.43
N GLU A 35 -28.96 -0.74 -4.54
CA GLU A 35 -28.56 -0.60 -3.12
C GLU A 35 -27.06 -0.39 -2.99
N LEU A 36 -26.24 -1.22 -3.62
CA LEU A 36 -24.79 -1.11 -3.55
C LEU A 36 -24.27 0.20 -4.14
N LYS A 37 -24.91 0.75 -5.16
CA LYS A 37 -24.57 2.09 -5.68
C LYS A 37 -24.80 3.21 -4.66
N LYS A 38 -25.79 3.06 -3.78
CA LYS A 38 -26.07 4.03 -2.71
C LYS A 38 -25.13 3.85 -1.52
N GLU A 39 -24.84 2.60 -1.15
CA GLU A 39 -23.99 2.29 0.00
C GLU A 39 -22.50 2.44 -0.29
N CYS A 40 -22.07 2.26 -1.55
CA CYS A 40 -20.67 2.28 -1.98
C CYS A 40 -20.40 3.37 -3.04
N PRO A 41 -20.60 4.67 -2.72
CA PRO A 41 -20.47 5.75 -3.70
C PRO A 41 -19.05 5.96 -4.22
N ASP A 42 -18.02 5.52 -3.48
CA ASP A 42 -16.61 5.68 -3.87
C ASP A 42 -16.09 4.51 -4.72
N VAL A 43 -16.92 3.48 -4.93
CA VAL A 43 -16.57 2.32 -5.76
C VAL A 43 -17.04 2.55 -7.20
N PRO A 44 -16.16 2.40 -8.21
CA PRO A 44 -16.57 2.55 -9.60
C PRO A 44 -17.67 1.56 -10.00
N GLU A 45 -18.69 2.04 -10.70
CA GLU A 45 -19.84 1.21 -11.11
C GLU A 45 -19.41 -0.06 -11.86
N LYS A 46 -18.40 0.05 -12.74
CA LYS A 46 -17.87 -1.10 -13.49
C LYS A 46 -17.35 -2.21 -12.58
N GLU A 47 -16.79 -1.88 -11.42
CA GLU A 47 -16.30 -2.85 -10.46
C GLU A 47 -17.46 -3.53 -9.74
N ILE A 48 -18.48 -2.76 -9.31
CA ILE A 48 -19.71 -3.31 -8.72
C ILE A 48 -20.38 -4.29 -9.70
N VAL A 49 -20.53 -3.91 -10.98
CA VAL A 49 -21.11 -4.78 -12.01
C VAL A 49 -20.31 -6.08 -12.18
N SER A 50 -18.98 -6.00 -12.10
CA SER A 50 -18.11 -7.16 -12.29
C SER A 50 -18.18 -8.17 -11.14
N LEU A 51 -18.66 -7.76 -9.95
CA LEU A 51 -18.88 -8.67 -8.81
C LEU A 51 -19.97 -9.71 -9.13
N PHE A 52 -21.02 -9.32 -9.87
CA PHE A 52 -22.14 -10.20 -10.21
C PHE A 52 -21.73 -11.42 -11.04
N LYS A 53 -20.64 -11.33 -11.82
CA LYS A 53 -20.06 -12.49 -12.52
C LYS A 53 -19.08 -13.29 -11.65
N SER A 54 -18.38 -12.60 -10.75
CA SER A 54 -17.24 -13.17 -10.02
C SER A 54 -17.68 -14.16 -8.94
N VAL A 55 -18.89 -14.03 -8.41
CA VAL A 55 -19.45 -15.00 -7.48
C VAL A 55 -20.10 -16.13 -8.27
N ALA A 56 -19.55 -17.33 -8.12
CA ALA A 56 -19.95 -18.49 -8.91
C ALA A 56 -21.46 -18.76 -8.84
N ALA A 57 -22.10 -18.82 -10.00
CA ALA A 57 -23.45 -19.31 -10.18
C ALA A 57 -23.56 -20.72 -9.56
N GLY A 58 -24.38 -20.87 -8.51
CA GLY A 58 -24.62 -22.14 -7.82
C GLY A 58 -24.43 -22.10 -6.29
N THR A 59 -23.93 -21.00 -5.72
CA THR A 59 -23.80 -20.85 -4.26
C THR A 59 -25.03 -20.17 -3.66
N LYS A 60 -25.55 -20.68 -2.54
CA LYS A 60 -26.70 -20.08 -1.83
C LYS A 60 -26.42 -18.69 -1.23
N MET A 61 -25.17 -18.22 -1.30
CA MET A 61 -24.66 -17.01 -0.64
C MET A 61 -24.05 -15.99 -1.62
N VAL A 62 -24.45 -16.04 -2.90
CA VAL A 62 -23.93 -15.13 -3.93
C VAL A 62 -24.10 -13.67 -3.50
N ASP A 63 -25.31 -13.29 -3.08
CA ASP A 63 -25.62 -11.89 -2.74
C ASP A 63 -24.78 -11.39 -1.56
N SER A 64 -24.61 -12.18 -0.50
CA SER A 64 -23.79 -11.81 0.66
C SER A 64 -22.32 -11.57 0.29
N ALA A 65 -21.79 -12.36 -0.65
CA ALA A 65 -20.42 -12.18 -1.12
C ALA A 65 -20.27 -10.94 -2.01
N ILE A 66 -21.29 -10.60 -2.82
CA ILE A 66 -21.32 -9.33 -3.58
C ILE A 66 -21.31 -8.16 -2.60
N VAL A 67 -22.19 -8.18 -1.59
CA VAL A 67 -22.28 -7.13 -0.55
C VAL A 67 -20.95 -6.96 0.17
N ALA A 68 -20.39 -8.05 0.68
CA ALA A 68 -19.12 -8.00 1.41
C ALA A 68 -17.97 -7.47 0.53
N ALA A 69 -17.89 -7.88 -0.73
CA ALA A 69 -16.87 -7.39 -1.65
C ALA A 69 -17.03 -5.90 -1.94
N ALA A 70 -18.25 -5.42 -2.20
CA ALA A 70 -18.51 -4.01 -2.45
C ALA A 70 -18.19 -3.14 -1.23
N HIS A 71 -18.61 -3.57 -0.02
CA HIS A 71 -18.31 -2.86 1.22
C HIS A 71 -16.82 -2.84 1.54
N ASN A 72 -16.07 -3.90 1.24
CA ASN A 72 -14.61 -3.89 1.37
C ASN A 72 -13.95 -2.91 0.40
N MET A 73 -14.44 -2.83 -0.84
CA MET A 73 -13.96 -1.84 -1.81
C MET A 73 -14.24 -0.40 -1.34
N GLN A 74 -15.44 -0.14 -0.81
CA GLN A 74 -15.82 1.14 -0.23
C GLN A 74 -14.95 1.49 0.98
N TYR A 75 -14.72 0.52 1.87
CA TYR A 75 -13.83 0.71 3.02
C TYR A 75 -12.42 1.08 2.57
N ASN A 76 -11.85 0.35 1.61
CA ASN A 76 -10.51 0.64 1.10
C ASN A 76 -10.41 1.99 0.38
N ALA A 77 -11.45 2.41 -0.34
CA ALA A 77 -11.51 3.72 -0.99
C ALA A 77 -11.53 4.87 0.03
N THR A 78 -12.23 4.68 1.15
CA THR A 78 -12.36 5.68 2.23
C THR A 78 -11.26 5.61 3.28
N HIS A 79 -10.57 4.48 3.40
CA HIS A 79 -9.49 4.21 4.35
C HIS A 79 -8.24 3.80 3.58
N PRO A 80 -7.62 4.71 2.80
CA PRO A 80 -6.40 4.41 2.07
C PRO A 80 -5.33 3.94 3.06
N GLU A 81 -4.61 2.88 2.68
CA GLU A 81 -3.54 2.34 3.51
C GLU A 81 -2.58 3.45 3.92
N LYS A 82 -2.34 3.57 5.23
CA LYS A 82 -1.26 4.41 5.73
C LYS A 82 0.01 3.84 5.13
N LYS A 83 0.74 4.63 4.34
CA LYS A 83 2.06 4.22 3.83
C LYS A 83 2.87 3.68 4.99
N GLU A 84 3.24 2.40 4.92
CA GLU A 84 4.15 1.79 5.89
C GLU A 84 5.38 2.69 5.97
N ARG A 85 5.54 3.36 7.12
CA ARG A 85 6.76 4.11 7.41
C ARG A 85 7.82 3.09 7.76
N LEU A 86 8.98 3.22 7.13
CA LEU A 86 10.15 2.47 7.58
C LEU A 86 10.53 2.96 8.97
N TRP A 87 10.90 2.06 9.88
CA TRP A 87 11.35 2.42 11.23
C TRP A 87 12.47 3.49 11.24
N ILE A 88 13.32 3.48 10.20
CA ILE A 88 14.44 4.41 10.06
C ILE A 88 14.01 5.82 9.61
N GLU A 89 12.79 6.00 9.10
CA GLU A 89 12.29 7.29 8.61
C GLU A 89 12.22 8.35 9.69
N ASP A 90 12.01 7.94 10.95
CA ASP A 90 11.91 8.83 12.11
C ASP A 90 13.26 9.45 12.48
N PHE A 91 14.36 8.84 12.04
CA PHE A 91 15.72 9.34 12.25
C PHE A 91 16.27 10.17 11.08
N PHE A 92 15.53 10.24 9.96
CA PHE A 92 15.93 10.99 8.77
C PHE A 92 15.39 12.42 8.80
N THR A 93 16.27 13.39 9.09
CA THR A 93 16.01 14.83 8.93
C THR A 93 15.78 15.20 7.46
N GLU A 94 15.22 16.38 7.20
CA GLU A 94 15.14 16.95 5.85
C GLU A 94 16.51 17.02 5.15
N GLU A 95 17.58 17.28 5.89
CA GLU A 95 18.95 17.30 5.36
C GLU A 95 19.45 15.91 4.99
N ALA A 96 19.23 14.91 5.86
CA ALA A 96 19.54 13.51 5.57
C ALA A 96 18.80 13.03 4.32
N ARG A 97 17.52 13.37 4.18
CA ARG A 97 16.67 13.03 3.03
C ARG A 97 17.16 13.63 1.71
N LYS A 98 17.84 14.78 1.76
CA LYS A 98 18.49 15.38 0.57
C LYS A 98 19.74 14.62 0.12
N ILE A 99 20.41 13.91 1.03
CA ILE A 99 21.61 13.11 0.73
C ILE A 99 21.20 11.75 0.17
N MET A 100 20.27 11.07 0.86
CA MET A 100 19.81 9.73 0.50
C MET A 100 18.42 9.49 1.09
N LYS A 101 17.57 8.73 0.41
CA LYS A 101 16.28 8.31 0.97
C LYS A 101 16.46 7.09 1.87
N PRO A 102 15.67 6.93 2.94
CA PRO A 102 15.61 5.73 3.78
C PRO A 102 15.58 4.41 3.01
N ARG A 103 14.74 4.34 1.97
CA ARG A 103 14.63 3.17 1.08
C ARG A 103 15.90 2.88 0.28
N GLU A 104 16.66 3.91 -0.09
CA GLU A 104 17.92 3.75 -0.83
C GLU A 104 19.03 3.23 0.08
N LEU A 105 19.08 3.72 1.31
CA LEU A 105 19.99 3.21 2.34
C LEU A 105 19.75 1.71 2.57
N MET A 106 18.51 1.29 2.79
CA MET A 106 18.16 -0.12 3.03
C MET A 106 18.46 -1.05 1.84
N LYS A 107 18.42 -0.53 0.61
CA LYS A 107 18.79 -1.32 -0.59
C LYS A 107 20.29 -1.58 -0.69
N ASN A 108 21.12 -0.68 -0.15
CA ASN A 108 22.57 -0.86 -0.12
C ASN A 108 22.97 -1.67 1.12
N LYS A 109 23.05 -3.00 0.97
CA LYS A 109 23.35 -3.93 2.09
C LYS A 109 24.59 -3.55 2.89
N LYS A 110 25.66 -3.09 2.23
CA LYS A 110 26.91 -2.73 2.91
C LYS A 110 26.74 -1.47 3.74
N LEU A 111 26.21 -0.41 3.13
CA LEU A 111 25.99 0.87 3.80
C LEU A 111 24.94 0.75 4.91
N TYR A 112 23.90 -0.06 4.70
CA TYR A 112 22.90 -0.34 5.72
C TYR A 112 23.49 -1.09 6.91
N ARG A 113 24.36 -2.07 6.68
CA ARG A 113 25.06 -2.77 7.78
C ARG A 113 25.94 -1.82 8.58
N GLU A 114 26.75 -0.99 7.89
CA GLU A 114 27.57 0.04 8.55
C GLU A 114 26.72 1.03 9.35
N PHE A 115 25.52 1.35 8.86
CA PHE A 115 24.57 2.21 9.56
C PHE A 115 24.00 1.56 10.83
N ILE A 116 23.63 0.27 10.77
CA ILE A 116 23.17 -0.49 11.95
C ILE A 116 24.28 -0.56 12.99
N ASP A 117 25.50 -0.94 12.59
CA ASP A 117 26.65 -1.00 13.51
C ASP A 117 26.90 0.37 14.17
N TYR A 118 26.74 1.46 13.41
CA TYR A 118 26.86 2.82 13.94
C TYR A 118 25.77 3.15 14.97
N ILE A 119 24.50 2.86 14.68
CA ILE A 119 23.41 3.08 15.64
C ILE A 119 23.61 2.25 16.90
N SER A 120 23.92 0.96 16.79
CA SER A 120 24.14 0.10 17.95
C SER A 120 25.30 0.60 18.83
N SER A 121 26.39 1.09 18.23
CA SER A 121 27.50 1.70 18.97
C SER A 121 27.14 3.03 19.66
N LEU A 122 26.11 3.73 19.17
CA LEU A 122 25.59 4.92 19.80
C LEU A 122 24.73 4.54 21.00
N GLU A 123 23.88 3.51 20.89
CA GLU A 123 23.03 3.00 21.96
C GLU A 123 23.83 2.49 23.17
N GLU A 124 24.93 1.76 22.95
CA GLU A 124 25.82 1.27 24.03
C GLU A 124 26.31 2.39 24.97
N LYS A 125 26.38 3.64 24.51
CA LYS A 125 26.81 4.79 25.34
C LYS A 125 25.72 5.31 26.27
N TYR A 126 24.49 4.87 26.07
CA TYR A 126 23.30 5.32 26.77
C TYR A 126 22.55 4.19 27.48
N ASP A 127 23.02 2.94 27.42
CA ASP A 127 22.42 1.83 28.17
C ASP A 127 22.33 2.09 29.69
N ASP A 128 23.25 2.88 30.25
CA ASP A 128 23.28 3.26 31.68
C ASP A 128 22.67 4.64 31.99
N LYS A 129 22.06 5.33 31.00
CA LYS A 129 21.48 6.69 31.16
C LYS A 129 20.10 6.79 30.51
N ASP A 130 19.35 7.83 30.86
CA ASP A 130 18.05 8.12 30.24
C ASP A 130 18.12 8.04 28.71
N VAL A 131 17.05 7.49 28.12
CA VAL A 131 16.88 7.29 26.67
C VAL A 131 17.33 8.56 25.93
N PRO A 132 18.21 8.44 24.90
CA PRO A 132 18.73 9.61 24.22
C PRO A 132 17.61 10.37 23.52
N ASP A 133 17.69 11.70 23.53
CA ASP A 133 16.79 12.54 22.73
C ASP A 133 16.93 12.17 21.25
N ASP A 134 15.80 11.86 20.60
CA ASP A 134 15.68 11.60 19.15
C ASP A 134 16.42 12.63 18.29
N ALA A 135 16.50 13.89 18.77
CA ALA A 135 17.24 14.95 18.10
C ALA A 135 18.75 14.65 17.95
N ILE A 136 19.35 13.96 18.92
CA ILE A 136 20.77 13.55 18.88
C ILE A 136 20.95 12.48 17.80
N PHE A 137 20.09 11.46 17.79
CA PHE A 137 20.13 10.40 16.76
C PHE A 137 19.95 10.99 15.36
N ARG A 138 18.95 11.86 15.15
CA ARG A 138 18.71 12.55 13.87
C ARG A 138 19.93 13.31 13.35
N ARG A 139 20.64 14.02 14.23
CA ARG A 139 21.88 14.74 13.88
C ARG A 139 22.98 13.77 13.49
N ARG A 140 23.16 12.68 14.25
CA ARG A 140 24.19 11.66 14.00
C ARG A 140 23.96 10.91 12.68
N VAL A 141 22.71 10.53 12.38
CA VAL A 141 22.33 9.96 11.08
C VAL A 141 22.70 10.89 9.93
N THR A 142 22.41 12.19 10.07
CA THR A 142 22.76 13.19 9.05
C THR A 142 24.27 13.28 8.84
N VAL A 143 25.07 13.26 9.91
CA VAL A 143 26.55 13.27 9.83
C VAL A 143 27.08 11.98 9.17
N PHE A 144 26.59 10.82 9.59
CA PHE A 144 26.97 9.53 9.00
C PHE A 144 26.76 9.53 7.47
N LEU A 145 25.59 9.99 7.01
CA LEU A 145 25.29 10.08 5.58
C LEU A 145 26.19 11.09 4.87
N LYS A 146 26.51 12.24 5.47
CA LYS A 146 27.47 13.20 4.91
C LYS A 146 28.86 12.57 4.76
N GLU A 147 29.33 11.82 5.73
CA GLU A 147 30.66 11.19 5.70
C GLU A 147 30.74 10.05 4.68
N ARG A 148 29.74 9.17 4.65
CA ARG A 148 29.76 7.95 3.84
C ARG A 148 29.24 8.13 2.41
N VAL A 149 28.35 9.09 2.18
CA VAL A 149 27.73 9.34 0.87
C VAL A 149 28.16 10.69 0.32
N GLY A 150 28.11 11.75 1.13
CA GLY A 150 28.52 13.10 0.73
C GLY A 150 30.03 13.30 0.59
N GLY A 151 30.83 12.45 1.24
CA GLY A 151 32.29 12.49 1.25
C GLY A 151 32.98 11.95 0.00
N ALA A 152 32.23 11.43 -0.99
CA ALA A 152 32.77 10.93 -2.26
C ALA A 152 33.20 12.06 -3.25
N LYS A 153 33.56 13.24 -2.71
CA LYS A 153 34.29 14.29 -3.42
C LYS A 153 35.54 14.64 -2.62
N LYS A 154 36.54 13.77 -2.66
CA LYS A 154 37.96 14.13 -2.55
C LYS A 154 38.77 13.15 -3.36
#